data_AF-A0A1H6EEI9-F1
#
_entry.id   AF-A0A1H6EEI9-F1
#
_cell.length_a   1.000
_cell.length_b   1.000
_cell.length_c   1.000
_cell.angle_alpha   90.00
_cell.angle_beta   90.00
_cell.angle_gamma   90.00
#
_symmetry.space_group_name_H-M   'P 1'
#
loop_
_entity.id
_entity.type
_entity.pdbx_description
1 polymer ?
#
loop_
_entity_poly.entity_id
_entity_poly.type
_entity_poly.pdbx_seq_one_letter_code
_entity_poly.pdbx_strand_id
1 'polypeptide(L)'
;MVGGMLRCRLLGHRFHFSHEGCTLLWSCLRDCGASDHKRYPTAEEAERYARAFDRRDIDSLGRHAPLFGLYPLRLWRAWRDRRSTRPLAG
;
A
#
# COMPACT_ATOMS: atom_id res chain seq x y z
N MET A 1 7.28 -18.46 -2.24
CA MET A 1 6.65 -17.25 -1.67
C MET A 1 7.27 -16.00 -2.30
N VAL A 2 6.87 -15.62 -3.53
CA VAL A 2 7.42 -14.42 -4.24
C VAL A 2 6.34 -13.36 -4.51
N GLY A 3 5.06 -13.76 -4.51
CA GLY A 3 3.93 -12.87 -4.76
C GLY A 3 3.74 -11.78 -3.69
N GLY A 4 4.06 -12.06 -2.42
CA GLY A 4 3.95 -11.08 -1.32
C GLY A 4 4.93 -9.91 -1.46
N MET A 5 6.19 -10.18 -1.81
CA MET A 5 7.23 -9.15 -1.99
C MET A 5 6.95 -8.23 -3.20
N LEU A 6 6.48 -8.79 -4.32
CA LEU A 6 6.08 -8.01 -5.50
C LEU A 6 4.91 -7.07 -5.19
N ARG A 7 3.91 -7.55 -4.43
CA ARG A 7 2.77 -6.72 -4.00
C ARG A 7 3.19 -5.60 -3.06
N CYS A 8 4.17 -5.82 -2.17
CA CYS A 8 4.71 -4.76 -1.31
C CYS A 8 5.56 -3.75 -2.09
N ARG A 9 6.28 -4.18 -3.13
CA ARG A 9 7.07 -3.28 -3.98
C ARG A 9 6.20 -2.39 -4.87
N LEU A 10 5.04 -2.89 -5.34
CA LEU A 10 4.13 -2.16 -6.22
C LEU A 10 3.15 -1.24 -5.47
N LEU A 11 2.69 -1.65 -4.29
CA LEU A 11 1.61 -0.97 -3.55
C LEU A 11 2.07 -0.42 -2.19
N GLY A 12 3.33 -0.64 -1.80
CA GLY A 12 3.84 -0.35 -0.47
C GLY A 12 3.61 -1.50 0.53
N HIS A 13 4.48 -1.58 1.54
CA HIS A 13 4.27 -2.47 2.68
C HIS A 13 3.05 -1.99 3.48
N ARG A 14 2.18 -2.92 3.87
CA ARG A 14 1.07 -2.66 4.80
C ARG A 14 1.44 -3.24 6.15
N PHE A 15 1.95 -2.42 7.06
CA PHE A 15 2.35 -2.86 8.39
C PHE A 15 1.15 -2.76 9.33
N HIS A 16 0.83 -3.86 10.00
CA HIS A 16 -0.09 -3.88 11.13
C HIS A 16 0.74 -3.80 12.40
N PHE A 17 0.42 -2.87 13.29
CA PHE A 17 1.10 -2.68 14.56
C PHE A 17 0.25 -3.27 15.69
N SER A 18 0.89 -4.00 16.59
CA SER A 18 0.26 -4.60 17.77
C SER A 18 1.21 -4.49 18.95
N HIS A 19 0.70 -4.56 20.17
CA HIS A 19 1.56 -4.60 21.35
C HIS A 19 1.31 -5.88 22.13
N GLU A 20 2.38 -6.41 22.73
CA GLU A 20 2.37 -7.54 23.63
C GLU A 20 3.18 -7.15 24.86
N GLY A 21 2.49 -6.76 25.93
CA GLY A 21 3.12 -6.18 27.12
C GLY A 21 4.00 -4.99 26.77
N CYS A 22 5.30 -5.09 27.03
CA CYS A 22 6.31 -4.06 26.75
C CYS A 22 6.89 -4.14 25.33
N THR A 23 6.40 -5.01 24.47
CA THR A 23 6.92 -5.20 23.11
C THR A 23 5.91 -4.69 22.09
N LEU A 24 6.34 -3.79 21.23
CA LEU A 24 5.62 -3.40 20.03
C LEU A 24 6.01 -4.37 18.92
N LEU A 25 5.03 -5.03 18.30
CA LEU A 25 5.21 -5.89 17.14
C LEU A 25 4.63 -5.23 15.91
N TRP A 26 5.25 -5.43 14.75
CA TRP A 26 4.60 -5.11 13.48
C TRP A 26 4.88 -6.17 12.43
N SER A 27 3.87 -6.45 11.62
CA SER A 27 3.95 -7.45 10.57
C SER A 27 3.23 -6.99 9.31
N CYS A 28 3.72 -7.43 8.16
CA CYS A 28 3.11 -7.08 6.90
C CYS A 28 1.91 -7.97 6.59
N LEU A 29 0.71 -7.39 6.54
CA LEU A 29 -0.54 -8.10 6.19
C LEU A 29 -0.57 -8.65 4.75
N ARG A 30 0.40 -8.26 3.91
CA ARG A 30 0.55 -8.75 2.53
C ARG A 30 1.40 -10.02 2.44
N ASP A 31 1.76 -10.61 3.58
CA ASP A 31 2.52 -11.86 3.69
C ASP A 31 3.84 -11.82 2.91
N CYS A 32 4.52 -10.67 2.93
CA CYS A 32 5.84 -10.53 2.32
C CYS A 32 6.98 -10.95 3.25
N GLY A 33 6.65 -11.38 4.48
CA GLY A 33 7.64 -11.73 5.52
C GLY A 33 8.31 -10.53 6.20
N ALA A 34 7.88 -9.29 5.92
CA ALA A 34 8.40 -8.14 6.64
C ALA A 34 7.68 -8.00 7.98
N SER A 35 8.35 -8.40 9.05
CA SER A 35 7.90 -8.23 10.42
C SER A 35 9.07 -7.90 11.30
N ASP A 36 8.85 -7.07 12.31
CA ASP A 36 9.87 -6.73 13.28
C ASP A 36 9.21 -6.32 14.61
N HIS A 37 10.03 -6.16 15.64
CA HIS A 37 9.57 -5.88 16.99
C HIS A 37 10.49 -4.89 17.69
N LYS A 38 9.93 -4.14 18.63
CA LYS A 38 10.67 -3.20 19.45
C LYS A 38 10.22 -3.29 20.89
N ARG A 39 11.18 -3.51 21.78
CA ARG A 39 10.94 -3.51 23.22
C ARG A 39 11.02 -2.09 23.78
N TYR A 40 10.04 -1.76 24.59
CA TYR A 40 9.98 -0.52 25.37
C TYR A 40 10.17 -0.83 26.86
N PRO A 41 10.59 0.17 27.65
CA PRO A 41 10.69 0.04 29.11
C PRO A 41 9.36 -0.31 29.79
N THR A 42 8.24 0.23 29.30
CA THR A 42 6.91 0.04 29.89
C THR A 42 5.89 -0.45 28.87
N ALA A 43 4.87 -1.16 29.36
CA ALA A 43 3.75 -1.63 28.54
C ALA A 43 2.89 -0.46 28.02
N GLU A 44 2.76 0.59 28.82
CA GLU A 44 2.01 1.81 28.48
C GLU A 44 2.65 2.57 27.31
N GLU A 45 3.99 2.60 27.23
CA GLU A 45 4.69 3.16 26.08
C GLU A 45 4.46 2.33 24.83
N ALA A 46 4.59 1.00 24.93
CA ALA A 46 4.34 0.10 23.81
C ALA A 46 2.90 0.24 23.28
N GLU A 47 1.90 0.30 24.17
CA GLU A 47 0.49 0.53 23.79
C GLU A 47 0.30 1.91 23.15
N ARG A 48 0.86 2.97 23.73
CA ARG A 48 0.75 4.34 23.20
C ARG A 48 1.29 4.42 21.78
N TYR A 49 2.44 3.81 21.53
CA TYR A 49 3.02 3.77 20.19
C TYR A 49 2.19 2.90 19.25
N ALA A 50 1.72 1.72 19.67
CA ALA A 50 0.85 0.87 18.86
C ALA A 50 -0.39 1.63 18.37
N ARG A 51 -1.11 2.31 19.27
CA ARG A 51 -2.30 3.10 18.93
C ARG A 51 -1.98 4.30 18.03
N ALA A 52 -0.83 4.95 18.25
CA ALA A 52 -0.41 6.09 17.43
C ALA A 52 -0.04 5.69 16.00
N PHE A 53 0.62 4.55 15.82
CA PHE A 53 1.00 4.02 14.51
C PHE A 53 -0.18 3.44 13.75
N ASP A 54 -1.09 2.73 14.43
CA ASP A 54 -2.32 2.19 13.82
C ASP A 54 -3.17 3.30 13.20
N ARG A 55 -3.37 4.42 13.91
CA ARG A 55 -4.11 5.59 13.40
C ARG A 55 -3.44 6.23 12.17
N ARG A 56 -2.10 6.30 12.12
CA ARG A 56 -1.36 6.87 10.98
C ARG A 56 -1.36 5.95 9.75
N ASP A 57 -1.41 4.63 9.95
CA ASP A 57 -1.52 3.67 8.85
C ASP A 57 -2.90 3.79 8.18
N ILE A 58 -3.97 3.89 8.97
CA ILE A 58 -5.34 4.10 8.44
C ILE A 58 -5.43 5.40 7.61
N ASP A 59 -4.80 6.49 8.05
CA ASP A 59 -4.76 7.75 7.29
C ASP A 59 -3.89 7.64 6.02
N SER A 60 -2.76 6.92 6.11
CA SER A 60 -1.87 6.68 4.97
C SER A 60 -2.49 5.79 3.89
N LEU A 61 -3.45 4.91 4.23
CA LEU A 61 -4.22 4.13 3.25
C LEU A 61 -4.96 5.02 2.24
N GLY A 62 -5.37 6.23 2.62
CA GLY A 62 -5.97 7.21 1.69
C GLY A 62 -4.95 7.85 0.74
N ARG A 63 -3.67 7.89 1.12
CA ARG A 63 -2.61 8.60 0.40
C ARG A 63 -1.83 7.71 -0.58
N HIS A 64 -1.87 6.39 -0.39
CA HIS A 64 -1.23 5.39 -1.26
C HIS A 64 -2.19 4.77 -2.29
N ALA A 65 -3.23 5.48 -2.73
CA ALA A 65 -3.93 5.14 -3.98
C ALA A 65 -3.05 5.61 -5.16
N PRO A 66 -2.13 4.79 -5.68
CA PRO A 66 -1.13 5.28 -6.61
C PRO A 66 -1.75 5.16 -7.98
N LEU A 67 -2.43 6.19 -8.48
CA LEU A 67 -2.47 6.64 -9.88
C LEU A 67 -2.56 5.60 -11.04
N PHE A 68 -2.90 4.34 -10.80
CA PHE A 68 -3.12 3.29 -11.81
C PHE A 68 -4.54 3.35 -12.37
N GLY A 69 -5.40 4.21 -11.81
CA GLY A 69 -6.76 4.42 -12.29
C GLY A 69 -6.90 5.26 -13.57
N LEU A 70 -5.84 5.93 -14.05
CA LEU A 70 -6.00 6.92 -15.15
C LEU A 70 -5.11 6.67 -16.38
N TYR A 71 -4.22 5.68 -16.36
CA TYR A 71 -3.43 5.34 -17.56
C TYR A 71 -4.20 4.49 -18.59
N PRO A 72 -5.01 3.48 -18.20
CA PRO A 72 -5.75 2.66 -19.18
C PRO A 72 -6.75 3.48 -19.99
N LEU A 73 -7.43 4.44 -19.35
CA LEU A 73 -8.44 5.30 -19.98
C LEU A 73 -7.83 6.33 -20.94
N ARG A 74 -6.62 6.84 -20.65
CA ARG A 74 -5.92 7.79 -21.53
C ARG A 74 -5.42 7.11 -22.81
N LEU A 75 -4.94 5.87 -22.72
CA LEU A 75 -4.61 5.04 -23.89
C LEU A 75 -5.85 4.71 -24.73
N TRP A 76 -6.96 4.33 -24.08
CA TRP A 76 -8.18 3.98 -24.80
C TRP A 76 -8.81 5.16 -25.55
N ARG A 77 -8.76 6.38 -24.98
CA ARG A 77 -9.20 7.61 -25.66
C ARG A 77 -8.34 7.95 -26.88
N ALA A 78 -7.01 7.90 -26.74
CA ALA A 78 -6.09 8.16 -27.86
C ALA A 78 -6.25 7.16 -29.02
N TRP A 79 -6.62 5.91 -28.72
CA TRP A 79 -6.88 4.89 -29.75
C TRP A 79 -8.25 5.05 -30.43
N ARG A 80 -9.24 5.65 -29.75
CA ARG A 80 -10.56 5.94 -30.32
C ARG A 80 -10.50 7.10 -31.32
N ASP A 81 -9.75 8.16 -31.02
CA ASP A 81 -9.64 9.33 -31.89
C ASP A 81 -8.92 9.01 -33.22
N ARG A 82 -8.00 8.05 -33.23
CA ARG A 82 -7.31 7.61 -34.46
C ARG A 82 -8.17 6.77 -35.41
N ARG A 83 -9.36 6.31 -34.98
CA ARG A 83 -10.29 5.57 -35.86
C ARG A 83 -11.26 6.47 -36.63
N SER A 84 -11.28 7.77 -36.39
CA SER A 84 -12.14 8.73 -37.09
C SER A 84 -11.44 9.53 -38.21
N THR A 85 -10.15 9.29 -38.46
CA THR A 85 -9.37 9.94 -39.52
C THR A 85 -8.28 8.96 -39.94
N ARG A 86 -8.21 8.33 -41.12
CA ARG A 86 -8.77 8.41 -42.50
C ARG A 86 -8.23 7.13 -43.21
N PRO A 87 -8.46 6.82 -44.51
CA PRO A 87 -9.47 7.25 -45.49
C PRO A 87 -10.16 6.05 -46.21
N LEU A 88 -11.27 6.27 -46.91
CA LEU A 88 -11.60 5.42 -48.07
C LEU A 88 -11.61 6.32 -49.31
N ALA A 89 -10.95 5.80 -50.34
CA ALA A 89 -10.78 6.39 -51.65
C ALA A 89 -12.12 6.74 -52.29
N GLY A 90 -12.08 7.83 -53.06
CA GLY A 90 -13.12 8.39 -53.91
C GLY A 90 -12.53 9.63 -54.56
#